data_AF-T1J0P9-F1
#
_entry.id   AF-T1J0P9-F1
#
_cell.length_a   1.000
_cell.length_b   1.000
_cell.length_c   1.000
_cell.angle_alpha   90.00
_cell.angle_beta   90.00
_cell.angle_gamma   90.00
#
_symmetry.space_group_name_H-M   'P 1'
#
loop_
_entity.id
_entity.type
_entity.pdbx_description
1 polymer ?
#
loop_
_entity_poly.entity_id
_entity_poly.type
_entity_poly.pdbx_seq_one_letter_code
_entity_poly.pdbx_strand_id
1 'polypeptide(L)'
;MDSMIPRGRGRGRKIVGEGVGRSNIEAPSSVNDVIDKIDILLLDGGDNVEVENVYKISEAVIKSQEDMEFVVAAICNSCFSNEAFINIGCKVCCSLWPIKTDYAKFRSSLLIFLENEYKNREKTYKSSPDRFLNVVKFFAQLSVDLRPICTFSSDILLKVQLDYLLMLLESDNEVHTSLMEKLLRQHGPALKLQNATFFDNLLLKLRQKIVDEATGTTRRVTLLLLFEMCILDFKGLSDNIKLFYQQKLIQ
;
A
#
# COMPACT_ATOMS: atom_id res chain seq x y z
N MET A 1 56.18 12.03 -58.83
CA MET A 1 55.25 10.90 -58.66
C MET A 1 55.69 10.15 -57.43
N ASP A 2 54.77 10.04 -56.46
CA ASP A 2 54.65 9.09 -55.33
C ASP A 2 55.90 8.34 -54.84
N SER A 3 56.15 8.13 -53.56
CA SER A 3 55.46 8.42 -52.30
C SER A 3 56.39 7.92 -51.19
N MET A 4 56.28 8.44 -49.96
CA MET A 4 56.17 7.65 -48.72
C MET A 4 56.52 8.50 -47.49
N ILE A 5 55.54 8.53 -46.59
CA ILE A 5 55.59 9.05 -45.22
C ILE A 5 56.26 8.02 -44.32
N PRO A 6 56.96 8.45 -43.23
CA PRO A 6 56.80 7.73 -41.98
C PRO A 6 56.39 8.62 -40.79
N ARG A 7 55.34 8.12 -40.16
CA ARG A 7 54.76 8.32 -38.82
C ARG A 7 55.72 8.85 -37.74
N GLY A 8 55.42 10.05 -37.23
CA GLY A 8 55.98 10.61 -36.00
C GLY A 8 55.24 10.12 -34.75
N ARG A 9 55.99 9.65 -33.75
CA ARG A 9 55.54 9.28 -32.41
C ARG A 9 55.28 10.55 -31.58
N GLY A 10 54.01 10.84 -31.28
CA GLY A 10 53.61 11.86 -30.31
C GLY A 10 53.44 11.25 -28.91
N ARG A 11 54.30 11.66 -27.97
CA ARG A 11 54.22 11.34 -26.53
C ARG A 11 53.03 12.09 -25.90
N GLY A 12 51.98 11.36 -25.51
CA GLY A 12 50.90 11.86 -24.66
C GLY A 12 51.29 11.84 -23.19
N ARG A 13 51.32 13.03 -22.57
CA ARG A 13 51.53 13.26 -21.13
C ARG A 13 50.48 12.51 -20.30
N LYS A 14 50.93 11.82 -19.25
CA LYS A 14 50.12 11.38 -18.11
C LYS A 14 49.47 12.61 -17.47
N ILE A 15 48.15 12.71 -17.54
CA ILE A 15 47.36 13.45 -16.55
C ILE A 15 46.90 12.39 -15.55
N VAL A 16 47.51 12.43 -14.37
CA VAL A 16 47.03 11.70 -13.20
C VAL A 16 45.77 12.42 -12.75
N GLY A 17 44.62 11.96 -13.25
CA GLY A 17 43.32 12.30 -12.70
C GLY A 17 43.00 11.25 -11.65
N GLU A 18 42.89 11.71 -10.41
CA GLU A 18 42.51 10.93 -9.23
C GLU A 18 41.29 10.07 -9.55
N GLY A 19 41.44 8.77 -9.37
CA GLY A 19 40.34 7.82 -9.42
C GLY A 19 39.36 8.18 -8.30
N VAL A 20 38.25 8.81 -8.67
CA VAL A 20 37.03 8.73 -7.88
C VAL A 20 36.72 7.24 -7.79
N GLY A 21 36.90 6.68 -6.60
CA GLY A 21 36.62 5.29 -6.31
C GLY A 21 35.22 4.97 -6.79
N ARG A 22 35.12 4.18 -7.87
CA ARG A 22 33.95 3.34 -8.07
C ARG A 22 33.94 2.42 -6.87
N SER A 23 33.09 2.71 -5.89
CA SER A 23 32.68 1.72 -4.92
C SER A 23 32.30 0.48 -5.73
N ASN A 24 33.01 -0.62 -5.47
CA ASN A 24 32.57 -1.94 -5.93
C ASN A 24 31.20 -2.15 -5.28
N ILE A 25 30.13 -1.89 -6.01
CA ILE A 25 28.79 -2.32 -5.61
C ILE A 25 28.84 -3.84 -5.78
N GLU A 26 29.05 -4.55 -4.66
CA GLU A 26 28.95 -6.01 -4.64
C GLU A 26 27.59 -6.39 -5.22
N ALA A 27 27.60 -7.34 -6.16
CA ALA A 27 26.38 -7.81 -6.78
C ALA A 27 25.48 -8.42 -5.70
N PRO A 28 24.17 -8.14 -5.70
CA PRO A 28 23.26 -8.77 -4.75
C PRO A 28 23.37 -10.29 -4.89
N SER A 29 23.62 -10.93 -3.76
CA SER A 29 24.00 -12.34 -3.65
C SER A 29 22.93 -13.19 -2.97
N SER A 30 22.01 -12.56 -2.22
CA SER A 30 21.03 -13.27 -1.40
C SER A 30 19.66 -12.59 -1.32
N VAL A 31 18.64 -13.35 -0.93
CA VAL A 31 17.30 -12.81 -0.61
C VAL A 31 17.35 -11.86 0.59
N ASN A 32 18.30 -12.05 1.51
CA ASN A 32 18.47 -11.13 2.64
C ASN A 32 18.81 -9.73 2.16
N ASP A 33 19.51 -9.57 1.03
CA ASP A 33 19.83 -8.26 0.46
C ASP A 33 18.54 -7.50 0.04
N VAL A 34 17.49 -8.22 -0.35
CA VAL A 34 16.16 -7.65 -0.63
C VAL A 34 15.51 -7.19 0.67
N ILE A 35 15.58 -8.01 1.72
CA ILE A 35 15.00 -7.73 3.03
C ILE A 35 15.70 -6.54 3.67
N ASP A 36 17.03 -6.52 3.68
CA ASP A 36 17.83 -5.42 4.19
C ASP A 36 17.48 -4.11 3.47
N LYS A 37 17.26 -4.17 2.14
CA LYS A 37 16.85 -2.98 1.40
C LYS A 37 15.42 -2.54 1.72
N ILE A 38 14.50 -3.47 2.00
CA ILE A 38 13.17 -3.16 2.52
C ILE A 38 13.27 -2.49 3.89
N ASP A 39 14.13 -2.98 4.77
CA ASP A 39 14.33 -2.41 6.11
C ASP A 39 14.94 -1.00 6.04
N ILE A 40 15.86 -0.75 5.10
CA ILE A 40 16.38 0.61 4.83
C ILE A 40 15.26 1.53 4.36
N LEU A 41 14.39 1.07 3.45
CA LEU A 41 13.23 1.85 3.00
C LEU A 41 12.30 2.23 4.16
N LEU A 42 12.19 1.37 5.18
CA LEU A 42 11.43 1.66 6.39
C LEU A 42 12.02 2.83 7.20
N LEU A 43 13.34 2.96 7.24
CA LEU A 43 14.04 3.96 8.04
C LEU A 43 14.12 5.32 7.34
N ASP A 44 14.38 5.33 6.03
CA ASP A 44 14.70 6.55 5.28
C ASP A 44 13.49 7.17 4.56
N GLY A 45 12.31 6.53 4.64
CA GLY A 45 11.08 7.05 4.03
C GLY A 45 11.00 6.89 2.51
N GLY A 46 11.92 6.12 1.92
CA GLY A 46 11.84 5.47 0.60
C GLY A 46 11.36 6.30 -0.59
N ASP A 47 12.26 6.63 -1.52
CA ASP A 47 11.87 7.23 -2.80
C ASP A 47 11.63 6.19 -3.92
N ASN A 48 11.16 6.64 -5.08
CA ASN A 48 10.87 5.75 -6.22
C ASN A 48 12.14 5.06 -6.78
N VAL A 49 13.32 5.64 -6.61
CA VAL A 49 14.60 5.07 -7.07
C VAL A 49 14.97 3.89 -6.19
N GLU A 50 14.73 4.00 -4.89
CA GLU A 50 14.98 2.91 -3.95
C GLU A 50 14.01 1.73 -4.14
N VAL A 51 12.75 2.00 -4.51
CA VAL A 51 11.78 0.96 -4.90
C VAL A 51 12.23 0.21 -6.17
N GLU A 52 12.76 0.91 -7.17
CA GLU A 52 13.30 0.28 -8.38
C GLU A 52 14.52 -0.60 -8.08
N ASN A 53 15.35 -0.19 -7.11
CA ASN A 53 16.47 -1.02 -6.65
C ASN A 53 15.99 -2.32 -6.01
N VAL A 54 14.90 -2.29 -5.21
CA VAL A 54 14.29 -3.52 -4.66
C VAL A 54 13.85 -4.46 -5.78
N TYR A 55 13.27 -3.95 -6.86
CA TYR A 55 12.93 -4.76 -8.03
C TYR A 55 14.16 -5.42 -8.67
N LYS A 56 15.21 -4.64 -8.95
CA LYS A 56 16.44 -5.16 -9.58
C LYS A 56 17.12 -6.23 -8.75
N ILE A 57 17.20 -6.02 -7.42
CA ILE A 57 17.76 -7.00 -6.49
C ILE A 57 16.88 -8.25 -6.50
N SER A 58 15.56 -8.09 -6.37
CA SER A 58 14.60 -9.20 -6.35
C SER A 58 14.67 -10.05 -7.61
N GLU A 59 14.74 -9.43 -8.79
CA GLU A 59 14.89 -10.14 -10.07
C GLU A 59 16.20 -10.95 -10.15
N ALA A 60 17.28 -10.44 -9.57
CA ALA A 60 18.59 -11.11 -9.59
C ALA A 60 18.70 -12.29 -8.61
N VAL A 61 18.01 -12.23 -7.46
CA VAL A 61 18.26 -13.16 -6.34
C VAL A 61 17.13 -14.16 -6.09
N ILE A 62 15.88 -13.87 -6.48
CA ILE A 62 14.75 -14.79 -6.27
C ILE A 62 14.86 -15.95 -7.26
N LYS A 63 15.19 -17.14 -6.75
CA LYS A 63 15.42 -18.34 -7.56
C LYS A 63 14.42 -19.45 -7.29
N SER A 64 13.59 -19.31 -6.25
CA SER A 64 12.59 -20.30 -5.84
C SER A 64 11.26 -19.65 -5.42
N GLN A 65 10.23 -20.48 -5.24
CA GLN A 65 8.95 -20.06 -4.67
C GLN A 65 9.09 -19.67 -3.19
N GLU A 66 9.97 -20.34 -2.45
CA GLU A 66 10.25 -20.05 -1.04
C GLU A 66 10.86 -18.65 -0.88
N ASP A 67 11.84 -18.28 -1.71
CA ASP A 67 12.41 -16.93 -1.75
C ASP A 67 11.34 -15.86 -1.96
N MET A 68 10.40 -16.12 -2.88
CA MET A 68 9.29 -15.23 -3.18
C MET A 68 8.35 -15.06 -1.97
N GLU A 69 8.05 -16.16 -1.27
CA GLU A 69 7.21 -16.14 -0.08
C GLU A 69 7.88 -15.38 1.07
N PHE A 70 9.20 -15.52 1.25
CA PHE A 70 9.97 -14.74 2.22
C PHE A 70 9.91 -13.24 1.93
N VAL A 71 10.12 -12.83 0.67
CA VAL A 71 10.04 -11.40 0.29
C VAL A 71 8.63 -10.85 0.50
N VAL A 72 7.59 -11.58 0.10
CA VAL A 72 6.19 -11.18 0.33
C VAL A 72 5.90 -11.04 1.82
N ALA A 73 6.34 -12.00 2.64
CA ALA A 73 6.13 -11.98 4.08
C ALA A 73 6.85 -10.79 4.72
N ALA A 74 8.08 -10.47 4.30
CA ALA A 74 8.84 -9.33 4.80
C ALA A 74 8.12 -8.00 4.50
N ILE A 75 7.66 -7.81 3.26
CA ILE A 75 6.93 -6.59 2.86
C ILE A 75 5.64 -6.46 3.67
N CYS A 76 4.79 -7.49 3.66
CA CYS A 76 3.47 -7.43 4.31
C CYS A 76 3.59 -7.27 5.83
N ASN A 77 4.48 -8.02 6.49
CA ASN A 77 4.65 -7.90 7.95
C ASN A 77 5.17 -6.52 8.35
N SER A 78 6.01 -5.91 7.52
CA SER A 78 6.47 -4.53 7.75
C SER A 78 5.33 -3.53 7.61
N CYS A 79 4.49 -3.64 6.57
CA CYS A 79 3.29 -2.81 6.42
C CYS A 79 2.29 -2.99 7.57
N PHE A 80 2.14 -4.21 8.08
CA PHE A 80 1.22 -4.51 9.17
C PHE A 80 1.73 -4.01 10.53
N SER A 81 3.04 -3.83 10.67
CA SER A 81 3.67 -3.37 11.91
C SER A 81 3.93 -1.86 11.92
N ASN A 82 4.04 -1.22 10.75
CA ASN A 82 4.34 0.20 10.62
C ASN A 82 3.45 0.89 9.57
N GLU A 83 2.56 1.77 10.03
CA GLU A 83 1.67 2.54 9.17
C GLU A 83 2.42 3.40 8.14
N ALA A 84 3.55 4.00 8.52
CA ALA A 84 4.31 4.88 7.64
C ALA A 84 4.86 4.13 6.41
N PHE A 85 5.09 2.82 6.55
CA PHE A 85 5.60 1.99 5.48
C PHE A 85 4.53 1.54 4.47
N ILE A 86 3.24 1.63 4.81
CA ILE A 86 2.16 1.08 3.98
C ILE A 86 2.22 1.58 2.52
N ASN A 87 2.41 2.89 2.33
CA ASN A 87 2.50 3.48 0.99
C ASN A 87 3.70 2.92 0.19
N ILE A 88 4.87 2.87 0.83
CA ILE A 88 6.10 2.37 0.21
C ILE A 88 5.95 0.88 -0.10
N GLY A 89 5.46 0.09 0.85
CA GLY A 89 5.23 -1.34 0.65
C GLY A 89 4.25 -1.63 -0.49
N CYS A 90 3.18 -0.85 -0.65
CA CYS A 90 2.28 -0.98 -1.80
C CYS A 90 2.99 -0.67 -3.13
N LYS A 91 3.85 0.35 -3.18
CA LYS A 91 4.68 0.63 -4.37
C LYS A 91 5.65 -0.49 -4.68
N VAL A 92 6.30 -1.07 -3.67
CA VAL A 92 7.16 -2.25 -3.82
C VAL A 92 6.34 -3.42 -4.37
N CYS A 93 5.16 -3.72 -3.81
CA CYS A 93 4.27 -4.75 -4.35
C CYS A 93 3.90 -4.50 -5.82
N CYS A 94 3.62 -3.25 -6.21
CA CYS A 94 3.32 -2.89 -7.59
C CYS A 94 4.53 -3.07 -8.51
N SER A 95 5.72 -2.71 -8.03
CA SER A 95 6.98 -2.86 -8.77
C SER A 95 7.33 -4.35 -8.97
N LEU A 96 7.14 -5.18 -7.95
CA LEU A 96 7.37 -6.63 -8.00
C LEU A 96 6.24 -7.41 -8.69
N TRP A 97 5.09 -6.78 -8.93
CA TRP A 97 3.93 -7.38 -9.58
C TRP A 97 4.22 -8.12 -10.91
N PRO A 98 5.07 -7.64 -11.82
CA PRO A 98 5.36 -8.34 -13.07
C PRO A 98 6.38 -9.48 -12.91
N ILE A 99 7.04 -9.64 -11.75
CA ILE A 99 8.02 -10.69 -11.54
C ILE A 99 7.37 -12.07 -11.68
N LYS A 100 7.93 -12.85 -12.60
CA LYS A 100 7.59 -14.24 -12.84
C LYS A 100 8.89 -15.01 -13.07
N THR A 101 9.10 -16.05 -12.28
CA THR A 101 10.14 -17.06 -12.52
C THR A 101 9.50 -18.34 -13.05
N ASP A 102 10.30 -19.32 -13.44
CA ASP A 102 9.81 -20.62 -13.93
C ASP A 102 8.98 -21.38 -12.88
N TYR A 103 9.15 -21.05 -11.60
CA TYR A 103 8.57 -21.75 -10.47
C TYR A 103 7.58 -20.92 -9.64
N ALA A 104 7.52 -19.60 -9.84
CA ALA A 104 6.79 -18.68 -8.96
C ALA A 104 6.25 -17.43 -9.67
N LYS A 105 5.12 -16.90 -9.18
CA LYS A 105 4.61 -15.58 -9.54
C LYS A 105 4.42 -14.78 -8.27
N PHE A 106 5.07 -13.61 -8.17
CA PHE A 106 4.93 -12.71 -7.01
C PHE A 106 3.46 -12.47 -6.67
N ARG A 107 2.62 -12.27 -7.70
CA ARG A 107 1.17 -12.09 -7.58
C ARG A 107 0.49 -13.20 -6.79
N SER A 108 0.82 -14.46 -7.11
CA SER A 108 0.20 -15.61 -6.46
C SER A 108 0.60 -15.68 -4.99
N SER A 109 1.90 -15.52 -4.69
CA SER A 109 2.40 -15.52 -3.31
C SER A 109 1.79 -14.39 -2.49
N LEU A 110 1.72 -13.17 -3.04
CA LEU A 110 1.10 -12.03 -2.37
C LEU A 110 -0.38 -12.27 -2.08
N LEU A 111 -1.16 -12.73 -3.06
CA LEU A 111 -2.59 -12.98 -2.88
C LEU A 111 -2.86 -14.10 -1.87
N ILE A 112 -2.08 -15.18 -1.87
CA ILE A 112 -2.19 -16.25 -0.87
C ILE A 112 -1.91 -15.72 0.54
N PHE A 113 -0.85 -14.93 0.69
CA PHE A 113 -0.50 -14.32 1.98
C PHE A 113 -1.63 -13.42 2.49
N LEU A 114 -2.17 -12.57 1.62
CA LEU A 114 -3.27 -11.66 1.95
C LEU A 114 -4.58 -12.40 2.25
N GLU A 115 -4.90 -13.45 1.50
CA GLU A 115 -6.07 -14.29 1.77
C GLU A 115 -5.97 -14.93 3.17
N ASN A 116 -4.78 -15.41 3.55
CA ASN A 116 -4.54 -15.97 4.88
C ASN A 116 -4.69 -14.92 5.99
N GLU A 117 -4.17 -13.70 5.81
CA GLU A 117 -4.38 -12.62 6.78
C GLU A 117 -5.87 -12.25 6.88
N TYR A 118 -6.57 -12.14 5.75
CA TYR A 118 -8.01 -11.84 5.73
C TYR A 118 -8.85 -12.93 6.39
N LYS A 119 -8.52 -14.23 6.20
CA LYS A 119 -9.19 -15.34 6.90
C LYS A 119 -9.03 -15.25 8.42
N ASN A 120 -7.89 -14.72 8.89
CA ASN A 120 -7.58 -14.55 10.31
C ASN A 120 -8.02 -13.20 10.89
N ARG A 121 -8.70 -12.33 10.11
CA ARG A 121 -9.01 -10.94 10.50
C ARG A 121 -9.70 -10.77 11.84
N GLU A 122 -10.63 -11.66 12.21
CA GLU A 122 -11.34 -11.57 13.50
C GLU A 122 -10.41 -11.86 14.68
N LYS A 123 -9.45 -12.78 14.49
CA LYS A 123 -8.42 -13.07 15.49
C LYS A 123 -7.49 -11.87 15.62
N THR A 124 -7.00 -11.34 14.50
CA THR A 124 -6.13 -10.14 14.48
C THR A 124 -6.82 -8.93 15.12
N TYR A 125 -8.10 -8.70 14.81
CA TYR A 125 -8.93 -7.65 15.42
C TYR A 125 -8.95 -7.73 16.95
N LYS A 126 -9.06 -8.94 17.51
CA LYS A 126 -9.12 -9.16 18.96
C LYS A 126 -7.74 -9.11 19.63
N SER A 127 -6.69 -9.63 18.99
CA SER A 127 -5.37 -9.80 19.61
C SER A 127 -4.42 -8.62 19.38
N SER A 128 -4.58 -7.87 18.28
CA SER A 128 -3.71 -6.75 17.94
C SER A 128 -4.47 -5.69 17.13
N PRO A 129 -5.19 -4.78 17.81
CA PRO A 129 -5.99 -3.74 17.16
C PRO A 129 -5.18 -2.85 16.20
N ASP A 130 -3.97 -2.44 16.59
CA ASP A 130 -3.12 -1.60 15.71
C ASP A 130 -2.69 -2.32 14.44
N ARG A 131 -2.28 -3.60 14.57
CA ARG A 131 -1.98 -4.46 13.43
C ARG A 131 -3.21 -4.59 12.53
N PHE A 132 -4.39 -4.81 13.10
CA PHE A 132 -5.63 -4.88 12.33
C PHE A 132 -5.88 -3.59 11.53
N LEU A 133 -5.70 -2.41 12.13
CA LEU A 133 -5.87 -1.13 11.42
C LEU A 133 -4.87 -0.97 10.28
N ASN A 134 -3.62 -1.38 10.48
CA ASN A 134 -2.60 -1.36 9.44
C ASN A 134 -2.90 -2.33 8.31
N VAL A 135 -3.42 -3.54 8.63
CA VAL A 135 -3.90 -4.49 7.62
C VAL A 135 -5.00 -3.86 6.79
N VAL A 136 -6.02 -3.26 7.42
CA VAL A 136 -7.11 -2.58 6.70
C VAL A 136 -6.58 -1.47 5.77
N LYS A 137 -5.69 -0.60 6.27
CA LYS A 137 -5.06 0.47 5.49
C LYS A 137 -4.25 -0.08 4.32
N PHE A 138 -3.50 -1.16 4.55
CA PHE A 138 -2.70 -1.80 3.51
C PHE A 138 -3.58 -2.39 2.41
N PHE A 139 -4.65 -3.13 2.76
CA PHE A 139 -5.61 -3.62 1.77
C PHE A 139 -6.25 -2.46 0.99
N ALA A 140 -6.62 -1.37 1.66
CA ALA A 140 -7.17 -0.16 1.05
C ALA A 140 -6.24 0.41 -0.03
N GLN A 141 -5.00 0.70 0.37
CA GLN A 141 -3.98 1.30 -0.49
C GLN A 141 -3.59 0.36 -1.64
N LEU A 142 -3.38 -0.93 -1.34
CA LEU A 142 -2.95 -1.90 -2.34
C LEU A 142 -3.97 -2.09 -3.47
N SER A 143 -5.28 -2.07 -3.20
CA SER A 143 -6.26 -2.20 -4.29
C SER A 143 -6.25 -1.00 -5.23
N VAL A 144 -5.93 0.18 -4.70
CA VAL A 144 -5.87 1.42 -5.48
C VAL A 144 -4.65 1.38 -6.38
N ASP A 145 -3.49 1.02 -5.83
CA ASP A 145 -2.23 1.01 -6.56
C ASP A 145 -2.14 -0.13 -7.58
N LEU A 146 -2.76 -1.28 -7.30
CA LEU A 146 -2.80 -2.40 -8.25
C LEU A 146 -3.87 -2.25 -9.35
N ARG A 147 -4.89 -1.42 -9.17
CA ARG A 147 -5.99 -1.28 -10.14
C ARG A 147 -5.54 -0.95 -11.56
N PRO A 148 -4.60 -0.01 -11.80
CA PRO A 148 -4.10 0.27 -13.15
C PRO A 148 -3.36 -0.91 -13.78
N ILE A 149 -2.86 -1.83 -12.95
CA ILE A 149 -1.96 -2.91 -13.36
C ILE A 149 -2.71 -4.23 -13.55
N CYS A 150 -3.79 -4.47 -12.80
CA CYS A 150 -4.57 -5.70 -12.88
C CYS A 150 -6.04 -5.47 -12.51
N THR A 151 -6.92 -5.62 -13.49
CA THR A 151 -8.38 -5.50 -13.32
C THR A 151 -8.97 -6.69 -12.58
N PHE A 152 -8.46 -7.91 -12.77
CA PHE A 152 -8.99 -9.14 -12.15
C PHE A 152 -8.74 -9.23 -10.64
N SER A 153 -7.59 -8.75 -10.15
CA SER A 153 -7.33 -8.68 -8.71
C SER A 153 -8.21 -7.64 -8.01
N SER A 154 -8.82 -6.71 -8.76
CA SER A 154 -9.66 -5.65 -8.21
C SER A 154 -10.91 -6.20 -7.52
N ASP A 155 -11.55 -7.25 -8.04
CA ASP A 155 -12.82 -7.75 -7.50
C ASP A 155 -12.66 -8.49 -6.17
N ILE A 156 -11.62 -9.30 -6.04
CA ILE A 156 -11.30 -10.02 -4.79
C ILE A 156 -10.91 -9.02 -3.70
N LEU A 157 -10.01 -8.08 -4.02
CA LEU A 157 -9.59 -7.05 -3.08
C LEU A 157 -10.74 -6.09 -2.74
N LEU A 158 -11.63 -5.80 -3.70
CA LEU A 158 -12.84 -5.02 -3.47
C LEU A 158 -13.70 -5.67 -2.39
N LYS A 159 -14.05 -6.96 -2.54
CA LYS A 159 -14.85 -7.67 -1.53
C LYS A 159 -14.22 -7.57 -0.14
N VAL A 160 -12.92 -7.83 -0.05
CA VAL A 160 -12.17 -7.75 1.21
C VAL A 160 -12.25 -6.35 1.83
N GLN A 161 -12.12 -5.29 1.03
CA GLN A 161 -12.27 -3.91 1.49
C GLN A 161 -13.67 -3.62 2.01
N LEU A 162 -14.71 -4.06 1.29
CA LEU A 162 -16.10 -3.86 1.70
C LEU A 162 -16.38 -4.57 3.05
N ASP A 163 -15.86 -5.77 3.23
CA ASP A 163 -15.99 -6.51 4.49
C ASP A 163 -15.27 -5.79 5.64
N TYR A 164 -14.06 -5.28 5.42
CA TYR A 164 -13.36 -4.49 6.43
C TYR A 164 -14.08 -3.19 6.80
N LEU A 165 -14.67 -2.48 5.82
CA LEU A 165 -15.48 -1.29 6.09
C LEU A 165 -16.68 -1.61 6.99
N LEU A 166 -17.33 -2.76 6.78
CA LEU A 166 -18.40 -3.23 7.67
C LEU A 166 -17.86 -3.56 9.06
N MET A 167 -16.72 -4.26 9.17
CA MET A 167 -16.11 -4.54 10.47
C MET A 167 -15.77 -3.26 11.25
N LEU A 168 -15.28 -2.22 10.58
CA LEU A 168 -15.04 -0.91 11.20
C LEU A 168 -16.35 -0.26 11.68
N LEU A 169 -17.40 -0.29 10.86
CA LEU A 169 -18.70 0.27 11.23
C LEU A 169 -19.35 -0.45 12.42
N GLU A 170 -19.27 -1.78 12.45
CA GLU A 170 -19.86 -2.58 13.52
C GLU A 170 -19.13 -2.39 14.85
N SER A 171 -17.85 -2.01 14.81
CA SER A 171 -17.11 -1.67 16.03
C SER A 171 -17.61 -0.36 16.64
N ASP A 172 -17.76 -0.33 17.96
CA ASP A 172 -18.13 0.89 18.70
C ASP A 172 -16.94 1.79 19.02
N ASN A 173 -15.84 1.63 18.28
CA ASN A 173 -14.59 2.34 18.46
C ASN A 173 -14.51 3.60 17.56
N GLU A 174 -14.20 4.75 18.15
CA GLU A 174 -14.09 6.02 17.43
C GLU A 174 -12.92 6.06 16.44
N VAL A 175 -11.78 5.42 16.78
CA VAL A 175 -10.61 5.29 15.89
C VAL A 175 -11.00 4.54 14.61
N HIS A 176 -11.81 3.49 14.74
CA HIS A 176 -12.28 2.72 13.59
C HIS A 176 -13.25 3.52 12.72
N THR A 177 -14.13 4.31 13.35
CA THR A 177 -15.05 5.20 12.65
C THR A 177 -14.28 6.29 11.89
N SER A 178 -13.26 6.88 12.51
CA SER A 178 -12.36 7.84 11.86
C SER A 178 -11.56 7.22 10.72
N LEU A 179 -11.07 6.00 10.88
CA LEU A 179 -10.39 5.28 9.80
C LEU A 179 -11.34 5.05 8.62
N MET A 180 -12.55 4.55 8.88
CA MET A 180 -13.57 4.34 7.85
C MET A 180 -13.88 5.63 7.08
N GLU A 181 -13.98 6.75 7.79
CA GLU A 181 -14.12 8.09 7.20
C GLU A 181 -12.98 8.41 6.23
N LYS A 182 -11.72 8.30 6.67
CA LYS A 182 -10.55 8.54 5.82
C LYS A 182 -10.55 7.66 4.56
N LEU A 183 -10.83 6.36 4.73
CA LEU A 183 -10.86 5.39 3.64
C LEU A 183 -11.97 5.70 2.63
N LEU A 184 -13.17 6.02 3.10
CA LEU A 184 -14.29 6.36 2.22
C LEU A 184 -14.10 7.74 1.56
N ARG A 185 -13.44 8.69 2.21
CA ARG A 185 -13.07 9.96 1.58
C ARG A 185 -12.12 9.75 0.41
N GLN A 186 -11.13 8.87 0.56
CA GLN A 186 -10.11 8.63 -0.46
C GLN A 186 -10.60 7.68 -1.57
N HIS A 187 -11.38 6.66 -1.23
CA HIS A 187 -11.68 5.55 -2.14
C HIS A 187 -13.18 5.34 -2.39
N GLY A 188 -14.05 5.99 -1.60
CA GLY A 188 -15.51 5.87 -1.68
C GLY A 188 -16.11 6.05 -3.08
N PRO A 189 -15.74 7.09 -3.86
CA PRO A 189 -16.27 7.26 -5.22
C PRO A 189 -16.04 6.03 -6.10
N ALA A 190 -14.83 5.49 -6.07
CA ALA A 190 -14.45 4.33 -6.88
C ALA A 190 -15.10 3.04 -6.37
N LEU A 191 -15.23 2.88 -5.05
CA LEU A 191 -15.92 1.74 -4.44
C LEU A 191 -17.40 1.75 -4.80
N LYS A 192 -18.06 2.92 -4.75
CA LYS A 192 -19.49 3.06 -5.07
C LYS A 192 -19.79 2.77 -6.53
N LEU A 193 -18.90 3.19 -7.43
CA LEU A 193 -19.00 2.86 -8.85
C LEU A 193 -18.92 1.34 -9.10
N GLN A 194 -18.09 0.63 -8.31
CA GLN A 194 -17.92 -0.82 -8.44
C GLN A 194 -19.03 -1.62 -7.75
N ASN A 195 -19.61 -1.11 -6.67
CA ASN A 195 -20.64 -1.81 -5.90
C ASN A 195 -21.64 -0.85 -5.24
N ALA A 196 -22.58 -0.33 -6.03
CA ALA A 196 -23.60 0.61 -5.53
C ALA A 196 -24.51 -0.01 -4.46
N THR A 197 -24.88 -1.28 -4.61
CA THR A 197 -25.78 -1.98 -3.66
C THR A 197 -25.17 -2.14 -2.28
N PHE A 198 -23.84 -2.27 -2.18
CA PHE A 198 -23.15 -2.19 -0.90
C PHE A 198 -23.39 -0.85 -0.21
N PHE A 199 -23.34 0.27 -0.93
CA PHE A 199 -23.54 1.59 -0.34
C PHE A 199 -24.98 1.82 0.09
N ASP A 200 -25.97 1.26 -0.61
CA ASP A 200 -27.36 1.28 -0.15
C ASP A 200 -27.51 0.57 1.20
N ASN A 201 -26.89 -0.61 1.35
CA ASN A 201 -26.86 -1.34 2.62
C ASN A 201 -26.05 -0.60 3.70
N LEU A 202 -24.95 0.05 3.31
CA LEU A 202 -24.13 0.84 4.22
C LEU A 202 -24.91 2.00 4.80
N LEU A 203 -25.69 2.72 3.97
CA LEU A 203 -26.56 3.81 4.40
C LEU A 203 -27.61 3.36 5.43
N LEU A 204 -28.19 2.17 5.25
CA LEU A 204 -29.12 1.59 6.22
C LEU A 204 -28.43 1.32 7.56
N LYS A 205 -27.23 0.72 7.55
CA LYS A 205 -26.45 0.44 8.76
C LYS A 205 -25.97 1.72 9.46
N LEU A 206 -25.56 2.73 8.70
CA LEU A 206 -25.19 4.05 9.24
C LEU A 206 -26.38 4.67 9.97
N ARG A 207 -27.58 4.67 9.39
CA ARG A 207 -28.80 5.17 10.05
C ARG A 207 -29.05 4.45 11.37
N GLN A 208 -28.98 3.12 11.38
CA GLN A 208 -29.17 2.31 12.57
C GLN A 208 -28.18 2.70 13.68
N LYS A 209 -26.88 2.78 13.35
CA LYS A 209 -25.85 3.18 14.32
C LYS A 209 -25.99 4.63 14.81
N ILE A 210 -26.45 5.56 13.96
CA ILE A 210 -26.63 6.97 14.36
C ILE A 210 -27.72 7.12 15.42
N VAL A 211 -28.86 6.43 15.23
CA VAL A 211 -30.02 6.54 16.14
C VAL A 211 -29.91 5.65 17.37
N ASP A 212 -28.97 4.70 17.38
CA ASP A 212 -28.69 3.86 18.54
C ASP A 212 -28.28 4.71 19.74
N GLU A 213 -28.96 4.51 20.87
CA GLU A 213 -28.74 5.23 22.12
C GLU A 213 -27.32 5.02 22.66
N ALA A 214 -26.72 3.85 22.41
CA ALA A 214 -25.37 3.50 22.85
C ALA A 214 -24.27 4.26 22.08
N THR A 215 -24.59 4.87 20.94
CA THR A 215 -23.60 5.60 20.13
C THR A 215 -23.28 6.96 20.75
N GLY A 216 -22.02 7.16 21.14
CA GLY A 216 -21.52 8.44 21.67
C GLY A 216 -21.65 9.60 20.68
N THR A 217 -21.73 10.83 21.20
CA THR A 217 -21.94 12.06 20.41
C THR A 217 -20.88 12.25 19.31
N THR A 218 -19.59 12.11 19.65
CA THR A 218 -18.48 12.29 18.69
C THR A 218 -18.55 11.27 17.55
N ARG A 219 -18.79 10.00 17.89
CA ARG A 219 -19.04 8.95 16.88
C ARG A 219 -20.27 9.26 16.03
N ARG A 220 -21.41 9.70 16.61
CA ARG A 220 -22.61 10.10 15.83
C ARG A 220 -22.29 11.18 14.82
N VAL A 221 -21.51 12.20 15.20
CA VAL A 221 -21.08 13.28 14.28
C VAL A 221 -20.28 12.72 13.10
N THR A 222 -19.35 11.78 13.36
CA THR A 222 -18.54 11.17 12.29
C THR A 222 -19.38 10.24 11.40
N LEU A 223 -20.32 9.50 11.98
CA LEU A 223 -21.26 8.66 11.23
C LEU A 223 -22.22 9.50 10.37
N LEU A 224 -22.65 10.68 10.85
CA LEU A 224 -23.44 11.63 10.07
C LEU A 224 -22.65 12.18 8.89
N LEU A 225 -21.38 12.54 9.09
CA LEU A 225 -20.48 12.94 8.01
C LEU A 225 -20.37 11.84 6.94
N LEU A 226 -20.11 10.59 7.37
CA LEU A 226 -20.06 9.43 6.48
C LEU A 226 -21.35 9.22 5.69
N PHE A 227 -22.50 9.38 6.37
CA PHE A 227 -23.82 9.25 5.78
C PHE A 227 -24.07 10.32 4.69
N GLU A 228 -23.73 11.58 4.97
CA GLU A 228 -23.85 12.68 4.00
C GLU A 228 -22.90 12.50 2.81
N MET A 229 -21.65 12.10 3.05
CA MET A 229 -20.70 11.77 1.99
C MET A 229 -21.27 10.71 1.04
N CYS A 230 -21.91 9.67 1.57
CA CYS A 230 -22.49 8.59 0.76
C CYS A 230 -23.72 9.06 -0.04
N ILE A 231 -24.60 9.89 0.55
CA ILE A 231 -25.80 10.42 -0.12
C ILE A 231 -25.44 11.41 -1.23
N LEU A 232 -24.41 12.22 -1.01
CA LEU A 232 -23.94 13.22 -1.98
C LEU A 232 -23.02 12.63 -3.04
N ASP A 233 -22.96 11.29 -3.18
CA ASP A 233 -22.07 10.59 -4.12
C ASP A 233 -20.60 11.00 -3.98
N PHE A 234 -20.15 11.27 -2.75
CA PHE A 234 -18.80 11.78 -2.45
C PHE A 234 -18.45 13.09 -3.16
N LYS A 235 -19.46 13.83 -3.65
CA LYS A 235 -19.27 15.20 -4.12
C LYS A 235 -18.94 16.05 -2.89
N GLY A 236 -18.04 17.02 -3.07
CA GLY A 236 -17.56 17.86 -1.98
C GLY A 236 -18.70 18.49 -1.19
N LEU A 237 -18.60 18.46 0.14
CA LEU A 237 -19.57 19.11 1.03
C LEU A 237 -19.52 20.63 0.83
N SER A 238 -20.66 21.30 1.07
CA SER A 238 -20.67 22.76 1.11
C SER A 238 -19.82 23.26 2.28
N ASP A 239 -19.29 24.48 2.18
CA ASP A 239 -18.37 24.99 3.19
C ASP A 239 -19.03 25.15 4.57
N ASN A 240 -20.33 25.44 4.61
CA ASN A 240 -21.11 25.46 5.86
C ASN A 240 -21.14 24.09 6.54
N ILE A 241 -21.32 23.01 5.76
CA ILE A 241 -21.34 21.64 6.28
C ILE A 241 -19.93 21.23 6.71
N LYS A 242 -18.89 21.59 5.95
CA LYS A 242 -17.50 21.33 6.36
C LYS A 242 -17.17 22.00 7.69
N LEU A 243 -17.57 23.28 7.86
CA LEU A 243 -17.35 24.02 9.10
C LEU A 243 -18.06 23.37 10.28
N PHE A 244 -19.29 22.88 10.10
CA PHE A 244 -20.04 22.17 11.14
C PHE A 244 -19.26 20.95 11.66
N TYR A 245 -18.74 20.11 10.76
CA TYR A 245 -17.97 18.92 11.16
C TYR A 245 -16.58 19.27 11.69
N GLN A 246 -15.90 20.25 11.11
CA GLN A 246 -14.57 20.68 11.55
C GLN A 246 -14.59 21.27 12.97
N GLN A 247 -15.59 22.09 13.30
CA GLN A 247 -15.70 22.70 14.64
C GLN A 247 -15.98 21.67 15.74
N LYS A 248 -16.57 20.52 15.40
CA LYS A 248 -16.95 19.46 16.35
C LYS A 248 -15.96 18.31 16.45
N LEU A 249 -15.03 18.19 15.51
CA LEU A 249 -13.92 17.21 15.53
C LEU A 249 -12.65 17.76 16.20
N ILE A 250 -12.64 19.03 16.63
CA ILE A 250 -11.50 19.72 17.27
C ILE A 250 -11.67 19.82 18.81
N GLN A 251 -12.76 19.29 19.37
CA GLN A 251 -12.98 19.19 20.83
C GLN A 251 -12.68 17.78 21.31
#